data_AF-A0A6B3IB55-F1
#
_entry.id   AF-A0A6B3IB55-F1
#
_cell.length_a   1.000
_cell.length_b   1.000
_cell.length_c   1.000
_cell.angle_alpha   90.00
_cell.angle_beta   90.00
_cell.angle_gamma   90.00
#
_symmetry.space_group_name_H-M   'P 1'
#
loop_
_entity.id
_entity.type
_entity.pdbx_description
1 polymer ?
#
loop_
_entity_poly.entity_id
_entity_poly.type
_entity_poly.pdbx_seq_one_letter_code
_entity_poly.pdbx_strand_id
1 'polypeptide(L)'
;EGSAASPEDEWVRIDFSGSQELPGSLQLTPLPSGGVRAAATEVRVETDQGYKDSPIRPDGSPQEVAAPAGPAAWLKVTILKSQQGRPGLTGAGFT
;
A
#
# COMPACT_ATOMS: atom_id res chain seq x y z
N GLU A 1 0.77 23.34 11.22
CA GLU A 1 -0.25 23.09 10.18
C GLU A 1 0.24 21.93 9.32
N GLY A 2 -0.29 20.73 9.53
CA GLY A 2 0.12 19.54 8.80
C GLY A 2 -0.99 19.15 7.84
N SER A 3 -0.80 19.37 6.55
CA SER A 3 -1.64 18.73 5.54
C SER A 3 -1.49 17.23 5.74
N ALA A 4 -2.58 16.55 6.11
CA ALA A 4 -2.64 15.11 6.08
C ALA A 4 -2.50 14.72 4.60
N ALA A 5 -1.28 14.46 4.15
CA ALA A 5 -1.03 13.95 2.82
C ALA A 5 -1.87 12.68 2.67
N SER A 6 -2.86 12.71 1.79
CA SER A 6 -3.61 11.52 1.42
C SER A 6 -2.60 10.57 0.77
N PRO A 7 -2.44 9.33 1.25
CA PRO A 7 -1.47 8.37 0.71
C PRO A 7 -1.98 7.72 -0.59
N GLU A 8 -3.05 8.24 -1.17
CA GLU A 8 -3.54 7.82 -2.48
C GLU A 8 -2.48 8.21 -3.53
N ASP A 9 -2.24 7.33 -4.50
CA ASP A 9 -1.17 7.43 -5.50
C ASP A 9 0.27 7.31 -4.97
N GLU A 10 0.49 7.17 -3.66
CA GLU A 10 1.81 6.83 -3.12
C GLU A 10 2.21 5.42 -3.57
N TRP A 11 3.50 5.26 -3.91
CA TRP A 11 4.00 4.01 -4.49
C TRP A 11 5.42 3.67 -4.05
N VAL A 12 5.72 2.38 -4.10
CA VAL A 12 7.07 1.83 -4.03
C VAL A 12 7.34 1.00 -5.28
N ARG A 13 8.54 1.12 -5.84
CA ARG A 13 8.97 0.35 -7.02
C ARG A 13 10.30 -0.32 -6.73
N ILE A 14 10.42 -1.55 -7.20
CA ILE A 14 11.62 -2.36 -7.16
C ILE A 14 11.98 -2.66 -8.62
N ASP A 15 13.14 -2.19 -9.05
CA ASP A 15 13.73 -2.57 -10.34
C ASP A 15 14.71 -3.72 -10.07
N PHE A 16 14.50 -4.85 -10.75
CA PHE A 16 15.36 -6.01 -10.62
C PHE A 16 16.59 -5.84 -11.52
N SER A 17 17.72 -6.44 -11.14
CA SER A 17 18.93 -6.41 -11.98
C SER A 17 18.80 -7.23 -13.27
N GLY A 18 17.73 -8.01 -13.43
CA GLY A 18 17.37 -8.80 -14.60
C GLY A 18 15.93 -9.29 -14.49
N SER A 19 15.42 -10.00 -15.51
CA SER A 19 14.04 -10.50 -15.48
C SER A 19 13.89 -11.58 -14.40
N GLN A 20 12.95 -11.38 -13.47
CA GLN A 20 12.62 -12.30 -12.40
C GLN A 20 11.26 -12.94 -12.64
N GLU A 21 11.13 -14.25 -12.43
CA GLU A 21 9.83 -14.91 -12.42
C GLU A 21 9.09 -14.57 -11.12
N LEU A 22 7.91 -13.97 -11.27
CA LEU A 22 7.02 -13.63 -10.17
C LEU A 22 5.85 -14.63 -10.04
N PRO A 23 5.50 -15.04 -8.81
CA PRO A 23 4.28 -15.80 -8.55
C PRO A 23 3.02 -14.95 -8.77
N GLY A 24 1.86 -15.60 -8.90
CA GLY A 24 0.56 -14.92 -9.04
C GLY A 24 0.04 -14.25 -7.77
N SER A 25 0.76 -14.39 -6.65
CA SER A 25 0.46 -13.74 -5.39
C SER A 25 1.73 -13.33 -4.65
N LEU A 26 1.66 -12.24 -3.90
CA LEU A 26 2.76 -11.70 -3.10
C LEU A 26 2.31 -11.48 -1.66
N GLN A 27 3.24 -11.59 -0.72
CA GLN A 27 3.02 -11.14 0.65
C GLN A 27 3.33 -9.64 0.77
N LEU A 28 2.37 -8.89 1.28
CA LEU A 28 2.49 -7.49 1.60
C LEU A 28 2.10 -7.28 3.07
N THR A 29 2.90 -6.51 3.79
CA THR A 29 2.62 -6.13 5.18
C THR A 29 2.39 -4.63 5.24
N PRO A 30 1.14 -4.16 5.30
CA PRO A 30 0.85 -2.74 5.44
C PRO A 30 1.39 -2.22 6.77
N LEU A 31 1.85 -0.97 6.82
CA LEU A 31 2.22 -0.37 8.10
C LEU A 31 0.96 -0.19 8.97
N PRO A 32 1.03 -0.51 10.27
CA PRO A 32 -0.09 -0.27 11.18
C PRO A 32 -0.39 1.23 11.24
N SER A 33 -1.62 1.62 10.89
CA SER A 33 -1.96 3.04 10.71
C SER A 33 -2.15 3.81 12.03
N GLY A 34 -2.29 3.10 13.16
CA GLY A 34 -2.33 3.67 14.52
C GLY A 34 -3.44 4.70 14.78
N GLY A 35 -4.42 4.84 13.87
CA GLY A 35 -5.55 5.78 13.96
C GLY A 35 -5.25 7.23 13.60
N VAL A 36 -3.98 7.64 13.58
CA VAL A 36 -3.54 9.04 13.34
C VAL A 36 -3.15 9.28 11.88
N ARG A 37 -2.78 8.23 11.15
CA ARG A 37 -2.39 8.30 9.73
C ARG A 37 -3.48 7.72 8.85
N ALA A 38 -3.52 8.19 7.60
CA ALA A 38 -4.32 7.54 6.58
C ALA A 38 -3.81 6.11 6.32
N ALA A 39 -4.76 5.22 6.09
CA ALA A 39 -4.59 3.78 6.13
C ALA A 39 -4.90 3.18 4.76
N ALA A 40 -3.93 2.55 4.10
CA ALA A 40 -4.16 1.93 2.79
C ALA A 40 -5.19 0.78 2.91
N THR A 41 -6.20 0.80 2.04
CA THR A 41 -7.28 -0.21 2.01
C THR A 41 -7.34 -0.96 0.68
N GLU A 42 -6.67 -0.45 -0.35
CA GLU A 42 -6.57 -1.09 -1.65
C GLU A 42 -5.22 -0.74 -2.29
N VAL A 43 -4.57 -1.73 -2.90
CA VAL A 43 -3.30 -1.58 -3.60
C VAL A 43 -3.37 -2.14 -5.01
N ARG A 44 -2.56 -1.58 -5.90
CA ARG A 44 -2.25 -2.11 -7.22
C ARG A 44 -0.84 -2.67 -7.24
N VAL A 45 -0.70 -3.93 -7.63
CA VAL A 45 0.57 -4.55 -8.00
C VAL A 45 0.72 -4.50 -9.51
N GLU A 46 1.79 -3.90 -10.01
CA GLU A 46 2.04 -3.69 -11.44
C GLU A 46 3.44 -4.17 -11.84
N THR A 47 3.54 -4.74 -13.04
CA THR A 47 4.77 -5.25 -13.66
C THR A 47 4.72 -5.02 -15.17
N ASP A 48 5.75 -5.45 -15.91
CA ASP A 48 5.74 -5.50 -17.38
C ASP A 48 4.60 -6.37 -17.96
N GLN A 49 4.01 -7.27 -17.16
CA GLN A 49 2.92 -8.15 -17.57
C GLN A 49 1.52 -7.58 -17.28
N GLY A 50 1.42 -6.36 -16.75
CA GLY A 50 0.16 -5.68 -16.43
C GLY A 50 0.00 -5.41 -14.94
N TYR A 51 -1.24 -5.38 -14.45
CA TYR A 51 -1.53 -5.08 -13.04
C TYR A 51 -2.62 -5.95 -12.43
N LYS A 52 -2.63 -6.01 -11.09
CA LYS A 52 -3.69 -6.59 -10.27
C LYS A 52 -3.98 -5.68 -9.08
N ASP A 53 -5.25 -5.40 -8.88
CA ASP A 53 -5.73 -4.63 -7.73
C ASP A 53 -6.18 -5.61 -6.65
N SER A 54 -5.91 -5.29 -5.39
CA SER A 54 -6.26 -6.14 -4.24
C SER A 54 -6.65 -5.30 -3.03
N PRO A 55 -7.77 -5.62 -2.35
CA PRO A 55 -8.10 -5.02 -1.07
C PRO A 55 -7.13 -5.50 0.00
N ILE A 56 -6.78 -4.63 0.94
CA ILE A 56 -5.91 -4.94 2.08
C ILE A 56 -6.51 -4.41 3.39
N ARG A 57 -6.15 -5.04 4.51
CA ARG A 57 -6.49 -4.55 5.85
C ARG A 57 -5.33 -3.73 6.41
N PRO A 58 -5.56 -2.53 6.93
CA PRO A 58 -4.50 -1.70 7.50
C PRO A 58 -4.16 -2.07 8.97
N ASP A 59 -4.06 -3.37 9.27
CA ASP A 59 -3.93 -3.89 10.63
C ASP A 59 -2.48 -4.29 11.01
N GLY A 60 -1.52 -4.12 10.09
CA GLY A 60 -0.13 -4.51 10.31
C GLY A 60 0.15 -5.99 10.11
N SER A 61 -0.86 -6.80 9.77
CA SER A 61 -0.68 -8.23 9.46
C SER A 61 -0.13 -8.42 8.03
N PRO A 62 0.71 -9.43 7.78
CA PRO A 62 1.04 -9.88 6.44
C PRO A 62 -0.19 -10.40 5.71
N GLN A 63 -0.34 -10.03 4.44
CA GLN A 63 -1.51 -10.35 3.63
C GLN A 63 -1.08 -10.77 2.25
N GLU A 64 -1.78 -11.76 1.70
CA GLU A 64 -1.60 -12.16 0.33
C GLU A 64 -2.37 -11.21 -0.59
N VAL A 65 -1.69 -10.66 -1.59
CA VAL A 65 -2.28 -9.83 -2.65
C VAL A 65 -1.99 -10.45 -4.01
N ALA A 66 -2.89 -10.27 -4.97
CA ALA A 66 -2.70 -10.78 -6.31
C ALA A 66 -1.61 -10.00 -7.05
N ALA A 67 -0.84 -10.70 -7.87
CA ALA A 67 0.19 -10.12 -8.73
C ALA A 67 0.10 -10.71 -10.15
N PRO A 68 0.49 -9.95 -11.19
CA PRO A 68 0.72 -10.53 -12.51
C PRO A 68 1.82 -11.59 -12.44
N ALA A 69 1.48 -12.85 -12.74
CA ALA A 69 2.44 -13.94 -12.77
C ALA A 69 3.32 -13.90 -14.02
N GLY A 70 4.55 -14.38 -13.90
CA GLY A 70 5.50 -14.53 -15.01
C GLY A 70 6.70 -13.58 -14.92
N PRO A 71 7.47 -13.44 -16.02
CA PRO A 71 8.70 -12.66 -16.03
C PRO A 71 8.44 -11.16 -15.90
N ALA A 72 9.12 -10.51 -14.96
CA ALA A 72 9.09 -9.08 -14.73
C ALA A 72 10.49 -8.50 -14.52
N ALA A 73 10.78 -7.34 -15.12
CA ALA A 73 11.99 -6.58 -14.87
C ALA A 73 11.84 -5.61 -13.68
N TRP A 74 10.59 -5.30 -13.32
CA TRP A 74 10.26 -4.47 -12.17
C TRP A 74 8.92 -4.86 -11.54
N LEU A 75 8.73 -4.40 -10.31
CA LEU A 75 7.50 -4.52 -9.54
C LEU A 75 7.17 -3.17 -8.92
N LYS A 76 5.96 -2.65 -9.14
CA LYS A 76 5.45 -1.44 -8.50
C LYS A 76 4.23 -1.78 -7.67
N VAL A 77 4.17 -1.24 -6.45
CA VAL A 77 2.98 -1.29 -5.59
C VAL A 77 2.51 0.13 -5.36
N THR A 78 1.24 0.40 -5.69
CA THR A 78 0.62 1.73 -5.55
C THR A 78 -0.59 1.63 -4.62
N ILE A 79 -0.77 2.60 -3.72
CA ILE A 79 -1.97 2.71 -2.89
C ILE A 79 -3.08 3.35 -3.74
N LEU A 80 -4.15 2.59 -3.98
CA LEU A 80 -5.30 3.06 -4.77
C LEU A 80 -6.37 3.73 -3.91
N LYS A 81 -6.58 3.21 -2.69
CA LYS A 81 -7.54 3.76 -1.75
C LYS A 81 -6.96 3.79 -0.36
N SER A 82 -7.36 4.80 0.38
CA SER A 82 -7.05 4.90 1.80
C SER A 82 -8.26 5.35 2.60
N GLN A 83 -8.29 4.94 3.86
CA GLN A 83 -9.20 5.48 4.86
C GLN A 83 -8.47 6.57 5.64
N GLN A 84 -9.06 7.76 5.72
CA GLN A 84 -8.49 8.86 6.48
C GLN A 84 -8.49 8.53 7.98
N GLY A 85 -7.34 8.71 8.64
CA GLY A 85 -7.26 8.65 10.10
C GLY A 85 -8.15 9.73 10.70
N ARG A 86 -8.81 9.45 11.83
CA ARG A 86 -9.54 10.49 12.56
C ARG A 86 -8.49 11.35 13.25
N PRO A 87 -8.34 12.65 12.91
CA PRO A 87 -7.53 13.52 13.74
C PRO A 87 -8.10 13.44 15.15
N GLY A 88 -7.29 12.96 16.10
CA GLY A 88 -7.67 12.99 17.50
C GLY A 88 -8.06 14.42 17.86
N LEU A 89 -9.10 14.57 18.68
CA LEU A 89 -9.55 15.86 19.20
C LEU A 89 -8.37 16.61 19.83
N THR A 90 -7.66 17.41 19.06
CA THR A 90 -6.76 18.45 19.56
C THR A 90 -7.57 19.70 19.85
N GLY A 91 -8.68 19.53 20.59
CA GLY A 91 -9.30 20.62 21.34
C GLY A 91 -8.61 20.66 22.68
N ALA A 92 -7.99 21.78 23.03
CA ALA A 92 -7.22 21.96 24.25
C ALA A 92 -8.00 21.54 25.51
N GLY A 93 -7.76 20.31 25.96
CA GLY A 93 -8.05 19.90 27.33
C GLY A 93 -7.00 20.54 28.22
N PHE A 94 -7.28 21.75 28.69
CA PHE A 94 -6.70 22.20 29.95
C PHE A 94 -7.21 21.25 31.05
N THR A 95 -6.30 20.70 31.86
CA THR A 95 -6.60 20.23 33.21
C THR A 95 -6.21 21.31 34.20
#